data_AF-A0A1X0Q827-F1
#
_entry.id   AF-A0A1X0Q827-F1
#
_cell.length_a   1.000
_cell.length_b   1.000
_cell.length_c   1.000
_cell.angle_alpha   90.00
_cell.angle_beta   90.00
_cell.angle_gamma   90.00
#
_symmetry.space_group_name_H-M   'P 1'
#
loop_
_entity.id
_entity.type
_entity.pdbx_description
1 polymer ?
#
loop_
_entity_poly.entity_id
_entity_poly.type
_entity_poly.pdbx_seq_one_letter_code
_entity_poly.pdbx_strand_id
1 'polypeptide(L)'
;MYTSRRYGSGRISKITFDMKIYIKSLYKSNFFITSLEISKNIKEEFNIKISRPTVSRILKSFGFLTKIAVKKPLFKPINIVKRFKISKFLGIKMRS
;
A
#
# COMPACT_ATOMS: atom_id res chain seq x y z
N MET A 1 -13.72 20.66 -21.88
CA MET A 1 -13.57 19.59 -22.90
C MET A 1 -12.29 19.86 -23.66
N TYR A 2 -11.19 19.15 -23.37
CA TYR A 2 -9.92 19.17 -24.12
C TYR A 2 -9.27 17.78 -23.87
N THR A 3 -8.76 17.03 -24.85
CA THR A 3 -7.79 17.43 -25.88
C THR A 3 -7.89 16.58 -27.16
N SER A 4 -7.66 17.24 -28.30
CA SER A 4 -7.44 16.67 -29.63
C SER A 4 -6.14 15.85 -29.68
N ARG A 5 -6.14 14.67 -30.34
CA ARG A 5 -4.95 13.79 -30.44
C ARG A 5 -4.48 13.58 -31.89
N ARG A 6 -3.16 13.72 -32.11
CA ARG A 6 -2.32 13.23 -33.24
C ARG A 6 -0.87 13.13 -32.70
N TYR A 7 0.09 12.29 -33.09
CA TYR A 7 0.20 11.00 -33.80
C TYR A 7 1.21 10.17 -32.95
N GLY A 8 1.11 8.83 -32.87
CA GLY A 8 1.73 8.01 -31.80
C GLY A 8 0.78 7.73 -30.62
N SER A 9 -0.52 7.79 -30.88
CA SER A 9 -1.57 7.86 -29.86
C SER A 9 -1.74 6.53 -29.12
N GLY A 10 -1.06 6.39 -27.97
CA GLY A 10 -1.26 5.27 -27.07
C GLY A 10 -2.71 5.10 -26.64
N ARG A 11 -3.03 3.91 -26.12
CA ARG A 11 -4.38 3.57 -25.64
C ARG A 11 -4.80 4.56 -24.55
N ILE A 12 -6.02 5.09 -24.65
CA ILE A 12 -6.59 5.96 -23.61
C ILE A 12 -6.59 5.19 -22.28
N SER A 13 -5.98 5.78 -21.25
CA SER A 13 -6.03 5.22 -19.91
C SER A 13 -7.47 5.23 -19.42
N LYS A 14 -7.99 4.07 -19.01
CA LYS A 14 -9.28 3.98 -18.31
C LYS A 14 -9.26 4.61 -16.91
N ILE A 15 -8.08 4.98 -16.43
CA ILE A 15 -7.83 5.46 -15.07
C ILE A 15 -7.42 6.93 -15.16
N THR A 16 -8.21 7.79 -14.52
CA THR A 16 -7.95 9.23 -14.43
C THR A 16 -6.85 9.52 -13.40
N PHE A 17 -6.36 10.76 -13.39
CA PHE A 17 -5.38 11.19 -12.41
C PHE A 17 -5.93 11.10 -10.98
N ASP A 18 -7.18 11.50 -10.76
CA ASP A 18 -7.84 11.50 -9.44
C ASP A 18 -7.95 10.09 -8.86
N MET A 19 -8.28 9.10 -9.69
CA MET A 19 -8.30 7.69 -9.26
C MET A 19 -6.92 7.21 -8.81
N LYS A 20 -5.84 7.67 -9.46
CA LYS A 20 -4.48 7.32 -9.02
C LYS A 20 -4.14 7.96 -7.67
N ILE A 21 -4.59 9.20 -7.44
CA ILE A 21 -4.43 9.87 -6.14
C ILE A 21 -5.21 9.14 -5.04
N TYR A 22 -6.43 8.69 -5.34
CA TYR A 22 -7.24 7.89 -4.41
C TYR A 22 -6.58 6.54 -4.08
N ILE A 23 -6.03 5.82 -5.07
CA ILE A 23 -5.25 4.60 -4.82
C ILE A 23 -4.08 4.88 -3.87
N LYS A 24 -3.39 6.00 -4.08
CA LYS A 24 -2.26 6.41 -3.26
C LYS A 24 -2.68 6.76 -1.83
N SER A 25 -3.82 7.41 -1.62
CA SER A 25 -4.31 7.71 -0.26
C SER A 25 -4.70 6.44 0.48
N LEU A 26 -5.43 5.52 -0.15
CA LEU A 26 -5.78 4.21 0.44
C LEU A 26 -4.54 3.44 0.91
N TYR A 27 -3.52 3.37 0.06
CA TYR A 27 -2.28 2.67 0.40
C TYR A 27 -1.49 3.34 1.53
N LYS A 28 -1.53 4.68 1.61
CA LYS A 28 -0.90 5.42 2.71
C LYS A 28 -1.63 5.24 4.04
N SER A 29 -2.96 5.18 4.02
CA SER A 29 -3.76 4.98 5.24
C SER A 29 -3.59 3.58 5.82
N ASN A 30 -3.43 2.56 4.97
CA ASN A 30 -3.13 1.19 5.40
C ASN A 30 -2.10 0.56 4.46
N PHE A 31 -0.84 0.51 4.90
CA PHE A 31 0.26 -0.05 4.10
C PHE A 31 0.09 -1.55 3.80
N PHE A 32 -0.69 -2.27 4.61
CA PHE A 32 -0.96 -3.70 4.45
C PHE A 32 -2.17 -4.00 3.55
N ILE A 33 -2.86 -2.96 3.05
CA ILE A 33 -4.01 -3.15 2.17
C ILE A 33 -3.60 -3.90 0.90
N THR A 34 -4.40 -4.88 0.52
CA THR A 34 -4.11 -5.71 -0.65
C THR A 34 -4.55 -5.03 -1.95
N SER A 35 -3.92 -5.42 -3.06
CA SER A 35 -4.34 -4.97 -4.40
C SER A 35 -5.78 -5.37 -4.76
N LEU A 36 -6.29 -6.45 -4.15
CA LEU A 36 -7.66 -6.91 -4.33
C LEU A 36 -8.65 -5.99 -3.59
N GLU A 37 -8.34 -5.62 -2.34
CA GLU A 37 -9.17 -4.69 -1.57
C GLU A 37 -9.20 -3.31 -2.22
N ILE A 38 -8.05 -2.76 -2.61
CA ILE A 38 -8.00 -1.49 -3.36
C ILE A 38 -8.89 -1.55 -4.61
N SER A 39 -8.86 -2.67 -5.34
CA SER A 39 -9.71 -2.86 -6.51
C SER A 39 -11.20 -2.88 -6.20
N LYS A 40 -11.61 -3.38 -5.04
CA LYS A 40 -13.02 -3.37 -4.60
C LYS A 40 -13.43 -1.95 -4.24
N ASN A 41 -12.62 -1.22 -3.47
CA ASN A 41 -12.90 0.16 -3.07
C ASN A 41 -13.08 1.08 -4.31
N ILE A 42 -12.24 0.92 -5.34
CA ILE A 42 -12.40 1.72 -6.57
C ILE A 42 -13.69 1.38 -7.33
N LYS A 43 -14.08 0.10 -7.31
CA LYS A 43 -15.35 -0.30 -7.91
C LYS A 43 -16.53 0.32 -7.17
N GLU A 44 -16.45 0.44 -5.85
CA GLU A 44 -17.50 1.05 -5.03
C GLU A 44 -17.55 2.57 -5.22
N GLU A 45 -16.40 3.25 -5.18
CA GLU A 45 -16.32 4.72 -5.22
C GLU A 45 -16.52 5.29 -6.63
N PHE A 46 -15.98 4.65 -7.66
CA PHE A 46 -15.96 5.16 -9.04
C PHE A 46 -16.78 4.32 -10.02
N ASN A 47 -17.42 3.24 -9.56
CA ASN A 47 -18.15 2.27 -10.40
C ASN A 47 -17.30 1.68 -11.56
N ILE A 48 -15.97 1.64 -11.40
CA ILE A 48 -15.04 1.13 -12.42
C ILE A 48 -14.36 -0.14 -11.91
N LYS A 49 -14.44 -1.21 -12.70
CA LYS A 49 -13.69 -2.45 -12.44
C LYS A 49 -12.25 -2.29 -12.91
N ILE A 50 -11.31 -2.40 -11.97
CA ILE A 50 -9.88 -2.40 -12.23
C ILE A 50 -9.33 -3.80 -11.92
N SER A 51 -8.31 -4.24 -12.66
CA SER A 51 -7.67 -5.53 -12.37
C SER A 51 -6.60 -5.38 -11.28
N ARG A 52 -6.38 -6.41 -10.46
CA ARG A 52 -5.29 -6.43 -9.44
C ARG A 52 -3.92 -6.07 -10.03
N PRO A 53 -3.51 -6.60 -11.22
CA PRO A 53 -2.26 -6.19 -11.85
C PRO A 53 -2.20 -4.69 -12.16
N THR A 54 -3.32 -4.08 -12.56
CA THR A 54 -3.36 -2.64 -12.86
C THR A 54 -3.11 -1.80 -11.61
N VAL A 55 -3.73 -2.16 -10.48
CA VAL A 55 -3.46 -1.51 -9.18
C VAL A 55 -1.99 -1.65 -8.81
N SER A 56 -1.40 -2.84 -8.97
CA SER A 56 0.02 -3.07 -8.70
C SER A 56 0.94 -2.19 -9.56
N ARG A 57 0.64 -2.03 -10.86
CA ARG A 57 1.41 -1.13 -11.74
C ARG A 57 1.31 0.33 -11.30
N ILE A 58 0.13 0.78 -10.86
CA ILE A 58 -0.06 2.15 -10.36
C ILE A 58 0.74 2.38 -9.08
N LEU A 59 0.68 1.45 -8.13
CA LEU A 59 1.46 1.53 -6.89
C LEU A 59 2.96 1.57 -7.19
N LYS A 60 3.44 0.72 -8.11
CA LYS A 60 4.84 0.76 -8.58
C LYS A 60 5.20 2.10 -9.23
N SER A 61 4.30 2.69 -10.02
CA SER A 61 4.54 4.00 -10.65
C SER A 61 4.70 5.13 -9.63
N PHE A 62 4.15 4.96 -8.42
CA PHE A 62 4.36 5.88 -7.30
C PHE A 62 5.57 5.54 -6.43
N GLY A 63 6.36 4.52 -6.78
CA GLY A 63 7.51 4.08 -5.99
C GLY A 63 7.16 3.16 -4.82
N PHE A 64 5.91 2.70 -4.69
CA PHE A 64 5.53 1.73 -3.66
C PHE A 64 6.01 0.33 -4.08
N LEU A 65 7.18 -0.06 -3.58
CA LEU A 65 7.73 -1.40 -3.74
C LEU A 65 7.20 -2.29 -2.62
N THR A 66 6.47 -3.35 -3.00
CA THR A 66 5.84 -4.34 -2.10
C THR A 66 6.84 -5.20 -1.31
N LYS A 67 8.14 -4.93 -1.42
CA LYS A 67 9.19 -5.64 -0.70
C LYS A 67 9.70 -4.78 0.45
N ILE A 68 8.85 -4.45 1.41
CA ILE A 68 9.40 -4.28 2.75
C ILE A 68 9.78 -5.69 3.18
N ALA A 69 11.06 -6.02 3.04
CA ALA A 69 11.63 -7.16 3.72
C ALA A 69 11.48 -6.85 5.21
N VAL A 70 10.39 -7.31 5.82
CA VAL A 70 10.23 -7.23 7.26
C VAL A 70 11.37 -8.06 7.82
N LYS A 71 12.38 -7.39 8.38
CA LYS A 71 13.47 -8.07 9.07
C LYS A 71 12.80 -9.00 10.06
N LYS A 72 13.10 -10.31 9.95
CA LYS A 72 12.57 -11.29 10.90
C LYS A 72 12.81 -10.73 12.30
N PRO A 73 11.78 -10.61 13.15
CA PRO A 73 11.99 -10.11 14.49
C PRO A 73 13.03 -11.00 15.16
N LEU A 74 14.05 -10.38 15.75
CA LEU A 74 15.17 -11.10 16.41
C LEU A 74 14.64 -12.07 17.47
N PHE A 75 13.49 -11.75 18.07
CA PHE A 75 12.84 -12.53 19.12
C PHE A 75 11.46 -13.02 18.67
N LYS A 76 11.14 -14.27 19.06
CA LYS A 76 9.75 -14.76 19.01
C LYS A 76 8.86 -13.90 19.94
N PRO A 77 7.55 -13.78 19.67
CA PRO A 77 6.62 -13.02 20.52
C PRO A 77 6.70 -13.40 22.00
N ILE A 78 6.87 -14.70 22.29
CA ILE A 78 7.04 -15.22 23.66
C ILE A 78 8.28 -14.64 24.36
N ASN A 79 9.37 -14.44 23.61
CA ASN A 79 10.63 -13.93 24.13
C ASN A 79 10.56 -12.41 24.32
N ILE A 80 9.79 -11.71 23.47
CA ILE A 80 9.50 -10.27 23.65
C ILE A 80 8.76 -10.05 24.96
N VAL A 81 7.70 -10.83 25.22
CA VAL A 81 6.92 -10.73 26.47
C VAL A 81 7.77 -11.04 27.70
N LYS A 82 8.58 -12.10 27.65
CA LYS A 82 9.51 -12.44 28.75
C LYS A 82 10.51 -11.31 29.01
N ARG A 83 11.10 -10.75 27.94
CA ARG A 83 12.07 -9.64 28.04
C ARG A 83 11.43 -8.38 28.61
N PHE A 84 10.21 -8.06 28.21
CA PHE A 84 9.44 -6.94 28.79
C PHE A 84 9.23 -7.12 30.30
N LYS A 85 8.78 -8.31 30.72
CA LYS A 85 8.59 -8.64 32.15
C LYS A 85 9.89 -8.51 32.94
N ILE A 86 11.00 -9.05 32.40
CA ILE A 86 12.32 -8.95 33.03
C ILE A 86 12.77 -7.49 33.11
N SER A 87 12.61 -6.68 32.05
CA SER A 87 13.00 -5.27 32.11
C SER A 87 12.20 -4.47 33.15
N LYS A 88 10.89 -4.76 33.27
CA LYS A 88 10.01 -4.14 34.27
C LYS A 88 10.43 -4.52 35.69
N PHE A 89 10.79 -5.79 35.90
CA PHE A 89 11.30 -6.29 37.18
C PHE A 89 12.64 -5.64 37.55
N LEU A 90 13.55 -5.50 36.59
CA LEU A 90 14.88 -4.91 36.79
C LEU A 90 14.88 -3.37 36.79
N GLY A 91 13.73 -2.71 36.59
CA GLY A 91 13.64 -1.25 36.50
C GLY A 91 14.33 -0.64 35.26
N ILE A 92 14.66 -1.46 34.26
CA ILE A 92 15.38 -1.01 33.05
C ILE A 92 14.37 -0.48 32.04
N LYS A 93 14.51 0.78 31.64
CA LYS A 93 13.70 1.38 30.58
C LYS A 93 14.16 0.85 29.22
N MET A 94 13.35 -0.01 28.59
CA MET A 94 13.63 -0.40 27.20
C MET A 94 13.49 0.82 26.28
N ARG A 95 14.59 1.22 25.62
CA ARG A 95 14.52 2.17 24.50
C ARG A 95 13.94 1.44 23.29
N SER A 96 12.78 1.92 22.85
CA SER A 96 12.07 1.51 21.63
C SER A 96 12.79 1.99 20.39
#